data_AF-A0AAD4Q343-F1
#
_entry.id   AF-A0AAD4Q343-F1
#
_cell.length_a   1.000
_cell.length_b   1.000
_cell.length_c   1.000
_cell.angle_alpha   90.00
_cell.angle_beta   90.00
_cell.angle_gamma   90.00
#
_symmetry.space_group_name_H-M   'P 1'
#
loop_
_entity.id
_entity.type
_entity.pdbx_description
1 polymer ?
#
loop_
_entity_poly.entity_id
_entity_poly.type
_entity_poly.pdbx_seq_one_letter_code
_entity_poly.pdbx_strand_id
1 'polypeptide(L)'
;MSLNLDCLPSLVLSLIYDQIYLSSPNTLRCLLLVSRGCYHAAVPYVYRNLSLMVSSHKGLHEDCAELQENRLGSQFLVHVRCLKVWGYLPLLTEEDSPEFEEFPDYPEEWDPEHGHVFYGDRPDGSAEEVQEAWKPLVTIIQKSHHISDFIWICLNQLPPCLLKAVEQSHPTSRLHMRSFRLRSLCSDEDHGITDPHELDLIQSPNLHSISVRVTTSGIDGKPDYNKDAIFQVAAVAANLKHVNIVKTRPASSPEVMRYYMQGGSGSPQPWKGFVPPLEFSKKGELISLTYSGDPGVELGELLEWSHCIDLSKIRYLILGQVSDRQVINSVARTKFTSLEMLDVLPTDATASEIEHMMDCLPPLKDLRLVCNIPFSSMEKVLQRHGPTLRRMTIHHRMSLKQLKKVMCYCPFLEYLHMGIPNWVIASLNDNSLSDFSLSGFLPEFPQNHYLQVLSLSFTGIFSVPSDITSLHKMAPKIWDVINNDKSGFRLERLIVIGGHVSPPLPPFSFRHYY
;
A
#
# COMPACT_ATOMS: atom_id res chain seq x y z
N MET A 1 25.30 -31.06 25.36
CA MET A 1 25.42 -29.61 25.63
C MET A 1 24.12 -28.95 25.22
N SER A 2 23.37 -28.37 26.16
CA SER A 2 22.22 -27.53 25.82
C SER A 2 22.74 -26.18 25.32
N LEU A 3 22.45 -25.82 24.08
CA LEU A 3 22.69 -24.47 23.57
C LEU A 3 21.79 -23.51 24.34
N ASN A 4 22.40 -22.69 25.20
CA ASN A 4 21.69 -21.59 25.85
C ASN A 4 21.81 -20.34 24.95
N LEU A 5 20.67 -19.72 24.64
CA LEU A 5 20.59 -18.46 23.88
C LEU A 5 21.47 -17.37 24.49
N ASP A 6 21.58 -17.33 25.83
CA ASP A 6 22.39 -16.35 26.55
C ASP A 6 23.90 -16.49 26.31
N CYS A 7 24.34 -17.62 25.76
CA CYS A 7 25.75 -17.88 25.45
C CYS A 7 26.10 -17.56 23.99
N LEU A 8 25.15 -17.13 23.17
CA LEU A 8 25.40 -16.79 21.78
C LEU A 8 26.06 -15.40 21.65
N PRO A 9 26.95 -15.20 20.67
CA PRO A 9 27.49 -13.87 20.38
C PRO A 9 26.37 -12.87 20.03
N SER A 10 26.54 -11.61 20.43
CA SER A 10 25.55 -10.54 20.21
C SER A 10 25.14 -10.37 18.74
N LEU A 11 26.07 -10.55 17.81
CA LEU A 11 25.78 -10.50 16.37
C LEU A 11 24.85 -11.64 15.93
N VAL A 12 25.04 -12.85 16.47
CA VAL A 12 24.19 -14.01 16.15
C VAL A 12 22.80 -13.81 16.73
N LEU A 13 22.70 -13.29 17.96
CA LEU A 13 21.42 -12.91 18.55
C LEU A 13 20.73 -11.85 17.70
N SER A 14 21.42 -10.78 17.30
CA SER A 14 20.82 -9.75 16.44
C SER A 14 20.25 -10.33 15.13
N LEU A 15 20.96 -11.24 14.47
CA LEU A 15 20.45 -11.90 13.25
C LEU A 15 19.23 -12.79 13.53
N ILE A 16 19.21 -13.52 14.65
CA ILE A 16 18.06 -14.33 15.05
C ILE A 16 16.86 -13.42 15.33
N TYR A 17 17.05 -12.35 16.08
CA TYR A 17 15.99 -11.40 16.43
C TYR A 17 15.51 -10.60 15.23
N ASP A 18 16.37 -10.25 14.27
CA ASP A 18 15.98 -9.72 12.97
C ASP A 18 15.00 -10.67 12.26
N GLN A 19 15.32 -11.98 12.22
CA GLN A 19 14.44 -12.97 11.57
C GLN A 19 13.12 -13.18 12.34
N ILE A 20 13.17 -13.20 13.67
CA ILE A 20 11.97 -13.33 14.51
C ILE A 20 11.10 -12.08 14.37
N TYR A 21 11.70 -10.89 14.35
CA TYR A 21 11.00 -9.63 14.08
C TYR A 21 10.24 -9.70 12.76
N LEU A 22 10.88 -10.23 11.71
CA LEU A 22 10.25 -10.37 10.39
C LEU A 22 9.15 -11.45 10.32
N SER A 23 9.22 -12.47 11.19
CA SER A 23 8.35 -13.66 11.08
C SER A 23 7.21 -13.69 12.10
N SER A 24 7.46 -13.21 13.32
CA SER A 24 6.52 -13.24 14.44
C SER A 24 6.91 -12.24 15.55
N PRO A 25 6.52 -10.98 15.45
CA PRO A 25 6.81 -9.95 16.46
C PRO A 25 6.15 -10.21 17.82
N ASN A 26 5.03 -10.92 17.86
CA ASN A 26 4.46 -11.40 19.13
C ASN A 26 5.44 -12.31 19.88
N THR A 27 6.24 -13.10 19.16
CA THR A 27 7.30 -13.93 19.76
C THR A 27 8.37 -13.07 20.43
N LEU A 28 8.67 -11.87 19.92
CA LEU A 28 9.64 -10.96 20.56
C LEU A 28 9.19 -10.52 21.96
N ARG A 29 7.89 -10.28 22.15
CA ARG A 29 7.33 -9.93 23.46
C ARG A 29 7.48 -11.08 24.45
N CYS A 30 7.27 -12.32 24.01
CA CYS A 30 7.52 -13.49 24.84
C CYS A 30 9.00 -13.62 25.21
N LEU A 31 9.91 -13.33 24.26
CA LEU A 31 11.36 -13.41 24.49
C LEU A 31 11.89 -12.40 25.52
N LEU A 32 11.22 -11.25 25.70
CA LEU A 32 11.56 -10.30 26.77
C LEU A 32 11.48 -10.93 28.16
N LEU A 33 10.64 -11.96 28.34
CA LEU A 33 10.36 -12.59 29.63
C LEU A 33 11.23 -13.83 29.90
N VAL A 34 12.01 -14.30 28.92
CA VAL A 34 12.74 -15.58 29.00
C VAL A 34 14.00 -15.47 29.86
N SER A 35 14.83 -14.45 29.61
CA SER A 35 16.10 -14.22 30.31
C SER A 35 16.52 -12.76 30.20
N ARG A 36 17.51 -12.35 30.99
CA ARG A 36 18.10 -11.02 30.90
C ARG A 36 18.84 -10.80 29.56
N GLY A 37 19.48 -11.83 29.02
CA GLY A 37 20.14 -11.76 27.71
C GLY A 37 19.12 -11.56 26.59
N CYS A 38 18.05 -12.37 26.60
CA CYS A 38 16.93 -12.23 25.67
C CYS A 38 16.23 -10.88 25.80
N TYR A 39 16.08 -10.34 27.01
CA TYR A 39 15.55 -9.00 27.24
C TYR A 39 16.39 -7.95 26.51
N HIS A 40 17.69 -7.87 26.79
CA HIS A 40 18.56 -6.86 26.16
C HIS A 40 18.67 -7.03 24.65
N ALA A 41 18.56 -8.25 24.13
CA ALA A 41 18.53 -8.52 22.70
C ALA A 41 17.21 -8.11 22.03
N ALA A 42 16.05 -8.32 22.68
CA ALA A 42 14.74 -8.04 22.07
C ALA A 42 14.32 -6.56 22.19
N VAL A 43 14.73 -5.86 23.25
CA VAL A 43 14.31 -4.48 23.53
C VAL A 43 14.45 -3.55 22.30
N PRO A 44 15.58 -3.51 21.57
CA PRO A 44 15.71 -2.65 20.39
C PRO A 44 14.69 -2.92 19.29
N TYR A 45 14.16 -4.15 19.21
CA TYR A 45 13.18 -4.57 18.21
C TYR A 45 11.75 -4.26 18.64
N VAL A 46 11.44 -4.52 19.91
CA VAL A 46 10.10 -4.28 20.46
C VAL A 46 9.78 -2.80 20.47
N TYR A 47 10.74 -1.95 20.84
CA TYR A 47 10.57 -0.49 20.89
C TYR A 47 11.05 0.23 19.64
N ARG A 48 11.27 -0.52 18.54
CA ARG A 48 11.70 0.05 17.25
C ARG A 48 10.64 0.96 16.64
N ASN A 49 9.37 0.57 16.76
CA ASN A 49 8.24 1.27 16.18
C ASN A 49 7.41 1.87 17.30
N LEU A 50 7.32 3.20 17.31
CA LEU A 50 6.46 3.95 18.20
C LEU A 50 5.26 4.45 17.40
N SER A 51 4.06 4.12 17.82
CA SER A 51 2.81 4.58 17.21
C SER A 51 2.04 5.42 18.21
N LEU A 52 1.67 6.64 17.83
CA LEU A 52 0.86 7.55 18.62
C LEU A 52 -0.48 7.79 17.92
N MET A 53 -1.58 7.52 18.62
CA MET A 53 -2.93 7.80 18.15
C MET A 53 -3.37 9.13 18.74
N VAL A 54 -3.68 10.09 17.88
CA VAL A 54 -4.13 11.41 18.28
C VAL A 54 -5.65 11.45 18.16
N SER A 55 -6.32 11.68 19.29
CA SER A 55 -7.78 11.84 19.34
C SER A 55 -8.22 13.11 20.09
N SER A 56 -7.33 13.67 20.91
CA SER A 56 -7.57 14.90 21.68
C SER A 56 -6.24 15.55 22.09
N HIS A 57 -6.30 16.84 22.43
CA HIS A 57 -5.14 17.58 22.98
C HIS A 57 -4.64 16.96 24.27
N LYS A 58 -5.57 16.60 25.16
CA LYS A 58 -5.26 15.98 26.44
C LYS A 58 -4.59 14.62 26.26
N GLY A 59 -5.15 13.75 25.40
CA GLY A 59 -4.57 12.43 25.12
C GLY A 59 -3.15 12.53 24.55
N LEU A 60 -2.93 13.41 23.57
CA LEU A 60 -1.59 13.63 23.02
C LEU A 60 -0.59 14.08 24.09
N HIS A 61 -1.01 15.00 24.98
CA HIS A 61 -0.17 15.49 26.05
C HIS A 61 0.13 14.40 27.10
N GLU A 62 -0.87 13.61 27.50
CA GLU A 62 -0.72 12.50 28.44
C GLU A 62 0.22 11.42 27.89
N ASP A 63 0.02 11.00 26.63
CA ASP A 63 0.87 10.01 25.96
C ASP A 63 2.33 10.49 25.85
N CYS A 64 2.52 11.76 25.46
CA CYS A 64 3.85 12.35 25.37
C CYS A 64 4.49 12.52 26.75
N ALA A 65 3.71 12.90 27.78
CA ALA A 65 4.21 13.02 29.15
C ALA A 65 4.62 11.65 29.71
N GLU A 66 3.85 10.59 29.45
CA GLU A 66 4.23 9.23 29.85
C GLU A 66 5.58 8.84 29.23
N LEU A 67 5.78 9.09 27.95
CA LEU A 67 7.05 8.79 27.27
C LEU A 67 8.24 9.61 27.80
N GLN A 68 8.00 10.79 28.37
CA GLN A 68 9.06 11.68 28.85
C GLN A 68 9.37 11.53 30.34
N GLU A 69 8.34 11.47 31.17
CA GLU A 69 8.44 11.49 32.63
C GLU A 69 8.65 10.09 33.20
N ASN A 70 8.12 9.06 32.53
CA ASN A 70 8.38 7.69 32.93
C ASN A 70 9.84 7.33 32.61
N ARG A 71 10.59 6.89 33.63
CA ARG A 71 11.97 6.43 33.47
C ARG A 71 12.09 5.31 32.43
N LEU A 72 11.06 4.49 32.27
CA LEU A 72 11.03 3.45 31.25
C LEU A 72 10.82 4.04 29.85
N GLY A 73 9.84 4.93 29.68
CA GLY A 73 9.55 5.56 28.39
C GLY A 73 10.77 6.26 27.80
N SER A 74 11.43 7.11 28.60
CA SER A 74 12.64 7.84 28.19
C SER A 74 13.80 6.91 27.81
N GLN A 75 13.95 5.77 28.49
CA GLN A 75 14.96 4.77 28.15
C GLN A 75 14.68 4.08 26.81
N PHE A 76 13.42 3.94 26.41
CA PHE A 76 13.06 3.26 25.16
C PHE A 76 13.07 4.16 23.93
N LEU A 77 12.98 5.48 24.09
CA LEU A 77 13.08 6.45 22.97
C LEU A 77 14.39 6.33 22.17
N VAL A 78 15.47 5.85 22.80
CA VAL A 78 16.76 5.62 22.12
C VAL A 78 16.68 4.50 21.06
N HIS A 79 15.70 3.59 21.19
CA HIS A 79 15.49 2.46 20.29
C HIS A 79 14.51 2.79 19.16
N VAL A 80 13.75 3.88 19.26
CA VAL A 80 12.79 4.28 18.23
C VAL A 80 13.52 4.54 16.91
N ARG A 81 13.04 3.89 15.85
CA ARG A 81 13.47 4.06 14.45
C ARG A 81 12.32 4.48 13.57
N CYS A 82 11.12 3.98 13.83
CA CYS A 82 9.91 4.40 13.14
C CYS A 82 8.97 5.10 14.12
N LEU A 83 8.60 6.34 13.82
CA LEU A 83 7.56 7.07 14.53
C LEU A 83 6.34 7.20 13.62
N LYS A 84 5.23 6.61 14.03
CA LYS A 84 3.94 6.68 13.33
C LYS A 84 2.97 7.53 14.14
N VAL A 85 2.35 8.51 13.50
CA VAL A 85 1.36 9.39 14.13
C VAL A 85 0.11 9.36 13.26
N TRP A 86 -1.04 9.06 13.86
CA TRP A 86 -2.30 8.86 13.15
C TRP A 86 -3.48 9.35 13.98
N GLY A 87 -4.62 9.60 13.33
CA GLY A 87 -5.83 10.13 13.98
C GLY A 87 -6.09 11.59 13.64
N TYR A 88 -6.61 12.37 14.58
CA TYR A 88 -6.98 13.77 14.40
C TYR A 88 -6.91 14.53 15.71
N LEU A 89 -6.37 15.74 15.64
CA LEU A 89 -6.38 16.70 16.72
C LEU A 89 -7.50 17.72 16.49
N PRO A 90 -8.60 17.67 17.27
CA PRO A 90 -9.72 18.59 17.11
C PRO A 90 -9.32 20.03 17.43
N LEU A 91 -10.08 20.99 16.89
CA LEU A 91 -9.96 22.39 17.29
C LEU A 91 -10.42 22.55 18.74
N LEU A 92 -9.84 23.51 19.47
CA LEU A 92 -10.24 23.80 20.86
C LEU A 92 -11.72 24.20 20.99
N THR A 93 -12.33 24.67 19.90
CA THR A 93 -13.73 25.11 19.82
C THR A 93 -14.69 24.00 19.42
N GLU A 94 -14.20 22.87 18.90
CA GLU A 94 -15.04 21.70 18.67
C GLU A 94 -15.25 21.03 20.04
N GLU A 95 -16.48 21.09 20.59
CA GLU A 95 -16.83 20.23 21.73
C GLU A 95 -16.44 18.80 21.37
N ASP A 96 -15.84 18.05 22.31
CA ASP A 96 -15.41 16.65 22.17
C ASP A 96 -16.60 15.80 21.69
N SER A 97 -16.87 15.81 20.39
CA SER A 97 -17.91 15.02 19.77
C SER A 97 -17.41 13.58 19.77
N PRO A 98 -18.06 12.67 20.48
CA PRO A 98 -17.66 11.27 20.50
C PRO A 98 -18.01 10.55 19.19
N GLU A 99 -18.60 11.24 18.20
CA GLU A 99 -18.86 10.68 16.87
C GLU A 99 -17.59 10.72 15.99
N PHE A 100 -16.52 10.11 16.47
CA PHE A 100 -15.73 9.34 15.51
C PHE A 100 -16.66 8.21 15.09
N GLU A 101 -17.10 8.20 13.83
CA GLU A 101 -17.44 6.92 13.21
C GLU A 101 -16.26 6.02 13.54
N GLU A 102 -16.47 5.02 14.42
CA GLU A 102 -15.48 4.00 14.71
C GLU A 102 -14.90 3.63 13.36
N PHE A 103 -13.60 3.91 13.16
CA PHE A 103 -12.90 3.41 11.99
C PHE A 103 -13.27 1.94 11.95
N PRO A 104 -14.03 1.48 10.94
CA PRO A 104 -14.53 0.12 11.01
C PRO A 104 -13.31 -0.77 11.19
N ASP A 105 -13.40 -1.75 12.10
CA ASP A 105 -12.43 -2.82 12.26
C ASP A 105 -12.36 -3.57 10.92
N TYR A 106 -11.72 -2.95 9.93
CA TYR A 106 -11.50 -3.53 8.64
C TYR A 106 -10.37 -4.52 8.83
N PRO A 107 -10.52 -5.74 8.27
CA PRO A 107 -9.52 -6.78 8.41
C PRO A 107 -8.14 -6.22 8.03
N GLU A 108 -7.12 -6.59 8.81
CA GLU A 108 -5.68 -6.25 8.72
C GLU A 108 -5.04 -6.41 7.31
N GLU A 109 -5.82 -6.84 6.34
CA GLU A 109 -5.48 -7.24 4.98
C GLU A 109 -5.72 -6.14 3.93
N TRP A 110 -6.29 -4.99 4.29
CA TRP A 110 -6.32 -3.81 3.41
C TRP A 110 -5.03 -3.02 3.57
N ASP A 111 -4.13 -3.10 2.57
CA ASP A 111 -2.74 -2.61 2.54
C ASP A 111 -2.34 -1.76 3.77
N PRO A 112 -1.79 -2.35 4.84
CA PRO A 112 -1.43 -1.63 6.07
C PRO A 112 -0.40 -0.51 5.84
N GLU A 113 0.17 -0.42 4.64
CA GLU A 113 1.13 0.61 4.24
C GLU A 113 0.50 1.78 3.48
N HIS A 114 -0.66 1.61 2.85
CA HIS A 114 -1.35 2.65 2.05
C HIS A 114 -2.84 2.83 2.40
N GLY A 115 -3.33 2.08 3.39
CA GLY A 115 -4.73 1.99 3.81
C GLY A 115 -5.22 3.23 4.56
N HIS A 116 -6.39 3.71 4.11
CA HIS A 116 -7.10 4.92 4.50
C HIS A 116 -6.51 6.23 3.95
N VAL A 117 -6.97 6.59 2.75
CA VAL A 117 -6.98 7.99 2.34
C VAL A 117 -8.31 8.60 2.77
N PHE A 118 -8.23 9.62 3.62
CA PHE A 118 -9.33 10.13 4.42
C PHE A 118 -10.48 10.77 3.64
N TYR A 119 -11.66 10.82 4.30
CA TYR A 119 -12.91 11.26 3.71
C TYR A 119 -13.07 12.79 3.57
N GLY A 120 -12.29 13.60 4.28
CA GLY A 120 -12.29 15.05 4.10
C GLY A 120 -11.21 15.79 4.91
N ASP A 121 -11.00 17.05 4.52
CA ASP A 121 -10.13 17.97 5.24
C ASP A 121 -10.82 18.44 6.51
N ARG A 122 -10.08 18.47 7.62
CA ARG A 122 -10.51 19.15 8.83
C ARG A 122 -9.73 20.45 8.95
N PRO A 123 -10.39 21.59 9.26
CA PRO A 123 -9.70 22.86 9.43
C PRO A 123 -8.60 22.70 10.47
N ASP A 124 -7.43 23.26 10.16
CA ASP A 124 -6.41 23.44 11.19
C ASP A 124 -6.76 24.70 12.02
N GLY A 125 -6.33 24.72 13.27
CA GLY A 125 -6.45 25.91 14.10
C GLY A 125 -5.53 27.02 13.62
N SER A 126 -5.50 28.13 14.36
CA SER A 126 -4.46 29.15 14.13
C SER A 126 -3.06 28.55 14.23
N ALA A 127 -2.07 29.17 13.56
CA ALA A 127 -0.69 28.71 13.59
C ALA A 127 -0.15 28.59 15.02
N GLU A 128 -0.52 29.52 15.91
CA GLU A 128 -0.16 29.52 17.32
C GLU A 128 -0.78 28.34 18.07
N GLU A 129 -2.07 28.07 17.87
CA GLU A 129 -2.76 26.93 18.49
C GLU A 129 -2.16 25.61 18.04
N VAL A 130 -1.93 25.44 16.73
CA VAL A 130 -1.28 24.25 16.17
C VAL A 130 0.12 24.08 16.77
N GLN A 131 0.90 25.15 16.84
CA GLN A 131 2.26 25.07 17.39
C GLN A 131 2.28 24.60 18.85
N GLU A 132 1.43 25.17 19.72
CA GLU A 132 1.41 24.79 21.13
C GLU A 132 0.84 23.37 21.33
N ALA A 133 -0.17 22.98 20.55
CA ALA A 133 -0.80 21.68 20.66
C ALA A 133 0.15 20.51 20.32
N TRP A 134 1.04 20.70 19.33
CA TRP A 134 1.98 19.67 18.86
C TRP A 134 3.36 19.70 19.52
N LYS A 135 3.61 20.67 20.40
CA LYS A 135 4.88 20.85 21.13
C LYS A 135 5.31 19.63 21.98
N PRO A 136 4.41 18.86 22.62
CA PRO A 136 4.80 17.64 23.33
C PRO A 136 5.49 16.64 22.38
N LEU A 137 4.97 16.49 21.15
CA LEU A 137 5.52 15.58 20.15
C LEU A 137 6.86 16.06 19.56
N VAL A 138 7.04 17.38 19.39
CA VAL A 138 8.35 17.97 19.03
C VAL A 138 9.43 17.49 19.99
N THR A 139 9.12 17.48 21.29
CA THR A 139 10.07 17.06 22.33
C THR A 139 10.39 15.57 22.24
N ILE A 140 9.43 14.72 21.90
CA ILE A 140 9.66 13.28 21.65
C ILE A 140 10.59 13.07 20.45
N ILE A 141 10.36 13.79 19.35
CA ILE A 141 11.19 13.73 18.14
C ILE A 141 12.63 14.12 18.46
N GLN A 142 12.82 15.22 19.19
CA GLN A 142 14.15 15.71 19.58
C GLN A 142 14.89 14.79 20.55
N LYS A 143 14.17 14.11 21.47
CA LYS A 143 14.77 13.15 22.42
C LYS A 143 15.09 11.80 21.79
N SER A 144 14.41 11.42 20.72
CA SER A 144 14.69 10.19 19.98
C SER A 144 16.05 10.31 19.29
N HIS A 145 16.87 9.25 19.27
CA HIS A 145 18.25 9.36 18.76
C HIS A 145 18.37 9.20 17.24
N HIS A 146 17.58 8.31 16.63
CA HIS A 146 17.75 7.93 15.22
C HIS A 146 16.43 7.54 14.56
N ILE A 147 15.51 8.48 14.39
CA ILE A 147 14.29 8.21 13.63
C ILE A 147 14.70 8.03 12.16
N SER A 148 14.55 6.82 11.63
CA SER A 148 14.75 6.51 10.22
C SER A 148 13.50 6.79 9.39
N ASP A 149 12.33 6.63 10.00
CA ASP A 149 11.04 6.73 9.33
C ASP A 149 10.07 7.52 10.20
N PHE A 150 9.49 8.57 9.63
CA PHE A 150 8.41 9.32 10.26
C PHE A 150 7.16 9.22 9.38
N ILE A 151 6.15 8.52 9.88
CA ILE A 151 4.92 8.20 9.15
C ILE A 151 3.78 9.07 9.68
N TRP A 152 3.30 9.98 8.84
CA TRP A 152 2.19 10.87 9.15
C TRP A 152 0.91 10.38 8.47
N ILE A 153 -0.06 10.00 9.28
CA ILE A 153 -1.40 9.54 8.87
C ILE A 153 -2.47 10.35 9.63
N CYS A 154 -2.16 11.55 10.11
CA CYS A 154 -3.18 12.38 10.75
C CYS A 154 -4.02 13.12 9.71
N LEU A 155 -5.28 13.41 10.07
CA LEU A 155 -6.19 14.25 9.30
C LEU A 155 -5.71 15.70 9.21
N ASN A 156 -5.02 16.19 10.25
CA ASN A 156 -4.39 17.50 10.25
C ASN A 156 -3.25 17.55 9.23
N GLN A 157 -2.99 18.73 8.65
CA GLN A 157 -1.77 18.93 7.89
C GLN A 157 -0.57 18.77 8.83
N LEU A 158 0.57 18.25 8.34
CA LEU A 158 1.77 18.11 9.15
C LEU A 158 2.17 19.50 9.67
N PRO A 159 2.18 19.74 11.00
CA PRO A 159 2.53 21.04 11.56
C PRO A 159 3.94 21.51 11.18
N PRO A 160 4.15 22.81 10.93
CA PRO A 160 5.48 23.37 10.64
C PRO A 160 6.52 23.06 11.72
N CYS A 161 6.10 23.03 13.00
CA CYS A 161 7.00 22.74 14.12
C CYS A 161 7.50 21.29 14.10
N LEU A 162 6.69 20.32 13.67
CA LEU A 162 7.10 18.93 13.55
C LEU A 162 8.01 18.71 12.35
N LEU A 163 7.71 19.32 11.20
CA LEU A 163 8.57 19.26 10.02
C LEU A 163 9.99 19.75 10.38
N LYS A 164 10.08 20.95 10.98
CA LYS A 164 11.37 21.53 11.44
C LYS A 164 12.08 20.63 12.45
N ALA A 165 11.36 20.04 13.40
CA ALA A 165 11.95 19.17 14.41
C ALA A 165 12.59 17.92 13.79
N VAL A 166 11.95 17.32 12.79
CA VAL A 166 12.46 16.16 12.06
C VAL A 166 13.67 16.54 11.22
N GLU A 167 13.60 17.62 10.46
CA GLU A 167 14.71 18.09 9.62
C GLU A 167 15.96 18.43 10.44
N GLN A 168 15.78 19.05 11.61
CA GLN A 168 16.88 19.44 12.49
C GLN A 168 17.47 18.26 13.26
N SER A 169 16.63 17.38 13.80
CA SER A 169 17.08 16.29 14.69
C SER A 169 17.43 15.03 13.92
N HIS A 170 16.77 14.79 12.79
CA HIS A 170 16.87 13.55 11.98
C HIS A 170 16.94 13.87 10.48
N PRO A 171 17.99 14.55 10.00
CA PRO A 171 18.10 15.00 8.60
C PRO A 171 18.11 13.85 7.57
N THR A 172 18.39 12.61 7.98
CA THR A 172 18.34 11.41 7.13
C THR A 172 17.04 10.63 7.24
N SER A 173 16.08 11.11 8.04
CA SER A 173 14.78 10.45 8.23
C SER A 173 13.95 10.50 6.95
N ARG A 174 13.16 9.47 6.70
CA ARG A 174 12.20 9.41 5.60
C ARG A 174 10.84 9.83 6.13
N LEU A 175 10.34 10.95 5.64
CA LEU A 175 8.99 11.42 5.90
C LEU A 175 8.02 10.74 4.92
N HIS A 176 7.06 10.02 5.49
CA HIS A 176 6.00 9.31 4.77
C HIS A 176 4.65 9.97 5.06
N MET A 177 4.12 10.74 4.11
CA MET A 177 2.83 11.40 4.23
C MET A 177 1.74 10.51 3.63
N ARG A 178 0.97 9.81 4.46
CA ARG A 178 -0.14 8.95 4.00
C ARG A 178 -1.45 9.71 3.77
N SER A 179 -1.46 10.96 4.20
CA SER A 179 -2.61 11.88 4.12
C SER A 179 -2.14 13.19 3.51
N PHE A 180 -1.37 13.10 2.42
CA PHE A 180 -0.76 14.26 1.79
C PHE A 180 -1.83 15.08 1.08
N ARG A 181 -1.88 16.38 1.39
CA ARG A 181 -2.78 17.31 0.73
C ARG A 181 -2.28 18.75 0.86
N LEU A 182 -2.44 19.48 -0.23
CA LEU A 182 -2.18 20.91 -0.34
C LEU A 182 -3.53 21.60 -0.21
N ARG A 183 -3.82 22.07 1.00
CA ARG A 183 -5.10 22.66 1.41
C ARG A 183 -5.28 24.03 0.77
N SER A 184 -4.20 24.77 0.51
CA SER A 184 -4.26 26.04 -0.22
C SER A 184 -4.76 25.86 -1.66
N LEU A 185 -4.78 24.63 -2.20
CA LEU A 185 -5.28 24.31 -3.53
C LEU A 185 -6.76 23.91 -3.57
N CYS A 186 -7.46 23.95 -2.44
CA CYS A 186 -8.88 23.58 -2.33
C CYS A 186 -9.80 24.77 -2.01
N SER A 187 -9.27 25.99 -1.88
CA SER A 187 -10.04 27.19 -1.50
C SER A 187 -10.28 28.16 -2.65
N ASP A 188 -11.47 28.78 -2.68
CA ASP A 188 -11.85 29.83 -3.64
C ASP A 188 -11.25 31.20 -3.33
N GLU A 189 -10.82 31.44 -2.08
CA GLU A 189 -10.62 32.81 -1.59
C GLU A 189 -9.24 33.43 -1.91
N ASP A 190 -8.25 32.64 -2.32
CA ASP A 190 -6.93 33.15 -2.71
C ASP A 190 -6.27 32.26 -3.77
N HIS A 191 -6.79 32.28 -5.00
CA HIS A 191 -6.24 31.58 -6.17
C HIS A 191 -4.81 32.03 -6.60
N GLY A 192 -4.09 32.74 -5.75
CA GLY A 192 -2.89 33.48 -6.11
C GLY A 192 -1.63 33.13 -5.33
N ILE A 193 -1.71 32.55 -4.12
CA ILE A 193 -0.51 32.33 -3.30
C ILE A 193 -0.56 30.94 -2.69
N THR A 194 0.46 30.13 -2.96
CA THR A 194 0.65 28.84 -2.30
C THR A 194 1.10 29.09 -0.87
N ASP A 195 0.51 28.34 0.07
CA ASP A 195 0.91 28.41 1.47
C ASP A 195 2.44 28.18 1.62
N PRO A 196 3.18 29.06 2.32
CA PRO A 196 4.62 28.92 2.46
C PRO A 196 5.07 27.62 3.14
N HIS A 197 4.28 27.12 4.09
CA HIS A 197 4.59 25.85 4.77
C HIS A 197 4.34 24.65 3.85
N GLU A 198 3.33 24.70 2.98
CA GLU A 198 3.14 23.70 1.93
C GLU A 198 4.33 23.65 0.96
N LEU A 199 4.89 24.80 0.59
CA LEU A 199 6.11 24.86 -0.22
C LEU A 199 7.31 24.25 0.52
N ASP A 200 7.50 24.58 1.79
CA ASP A 200 8.55 23.97 2.64
C ASP A 200 8.39 22.45 2.70
N LEU A 201 7.16 21.95 2.86
CA LEU A 201 6.86 20.52 2.90
C LEU A 201 7.21 19.82 1.58
N ILE A 202 6.85 20.40 0.44
CA ILE A 202 7.15 19.85 -0.90
C ILE A 202 8.67 19.82 -1.15
N GLN A 203 9.38 20.84 -0.69
CA GLN A 203 10.82 20.98 -0.88
C GLN A 203 11.65 20.27 0.19
N SER A 204 11.01 19.72 1.22
CA SER A 204 11.69 19.04 2.32
C SER A 204 12.59 17.90 1.81
N PRO A 205 13.87 17.86 2.21
CA PRO A 205 14.76 16.77 1.84
C PRO A 205 14.33 15.45 2.48
N ASN A 206 13.50 15.47 3.50
CA ASN A 206 13.01 14.27 4.18
C ASN A 206 11.81 13.65 3.45
N LEU A 207 11.09 14.37 2.59
CA LEU A 207 9.87 13.86 1.93
C LEU A 207 10.19 12.67 1.01
N HIS A 208 9.74 11.48 1.42
CA HIS A 208 10.11 10.22 0.79
C HIS A 208 8.95 9.49 0.11
N SER A 209 7.75 9.54 0.71
CA SER A 209 6.55 8.98 0.10
C SER A 209 5.32 9.84 0.38
N ILE A 210 4.42 9.92 -0.60
CA ILE A 210 3.13 10.59 -0.46
C ILE A 210 1.99 9.67 -0.91
N SER A 211 0.86 9.75 -0.20
CA SER A 211 -0.42 9.22 -0.63
C SER A 211 -1.41 10.37 -0.67
N VAL A 212 -1.95 10.64 -1.86
CA VAL A 212 -2.81 11.79 -2.13
C VAL A 212 -4.19 11.31 -2.56
N ARG A 213 -5.23 11.90 -1.98
CA ARG A 213 -6.58 11.74 -2.50
C ARG A 213 -6.78 12.69 -3.66
N VAL A 214 -7.30 12.18 -4.77
CA VAL A 214 -7.76 13.02 -5.87
C VAL A 214 -9.24 12.74 -6.12
N THR A 215 -10.01 13.82 -6.18
CA THR A 215 -11.42 13.81 -6.53
C THR A 215 -11.61 14.60 -7.82
N THR A 216 -12.52 14.17 -8.70
CA THR A 216 -12.85 14.94 -9.92
C THR A 216 -13.55 16.27 -9.59
N SER A 217 -14.07 16.42 -8.38
CA SER A 217 -14.62 17.67 -7.83
C SER A 217 -14.43 17.67 -6.33
N GLY A 218 -14.14 18.83 -5.74
CA GLY A 218 -13.98 18.99 -4.30
C GLY A 218 -15.25 18.56 -3.55
N ILE A 219 -15.07 18.23 -2.27
CA ILE A 219 -16.13 17.70 -1.40
C ILE A 219 -17.31 18.67 -1.25
N ASP A 220 -17.05 19.96 -1.40
CA ASP A 220 -17.99 21.08 -1.32
C ASP A 220 -18.35 21.68 -2.69
N GLY A 221 -17.97 21.02 -3.79
CA GLY A 221 -18.14 21.53 -5.15
C GLY A 221 -17.08 22.55 -5.57
N LYS A 222 -16.08 22.82 -4.74
CA LYS A 222 -14.94 23.67 -5.11
C LYS A 222 -13.93 22.93 -6.00
N PRO A 223 -13.12 23.67 -6.78
CA PRO A 223 -12.00 23.06 -7.47
C PRO A 223 -10.99 22.46 -6.48
N ASP A 224 -10.50 21.27 -6.79
CA ASP A 224 -9.38 20.64 -6.09
C ASP A 224 -8.25 20.43 -7.09
N TYR A 225 -7.19 21.24 -6.97
CA TYR A 225 -6.05 21.18 -7.88
C TYR A 225 -4.93 20.22 -7.43
N ASN A 226 -5.15 19.43 -6.37
CA ASN A 226 -4.15 18.44 -5.91
C ASN A 226 -3.81 17.40 -6.99
N LYS A 227 -4.78 17.06 -7.87
CA LYS A 227 -4.55 16.17 -9.02
C LYS A 227 -3.47 16.71 -9.95
N ASP A 228 -3.50 18.00 -10.24
CA ASP A 228 -2.57 18.63 -11.18
C ASP A 228 -1.25 19.01 -10.49
N ALA A 229 -1.29 19.34 -9.20
CA ALA A 229 -0.10 19.71 -8.43
C ALA A 229 0.87 18.54 -8.20
N ILE A 230 0.37 17.31 -8.10
CA ILE A 230 1.18 16.14 -7.76
C ILE A 230 2.34 15.90 -8.74
N PHE A 231 2.15 16.22 -10.02
CA PHE A 231 3.18 16.07 -11.05
C PHE A 231 4.37 16.98 -10.78
N GLN A 232 4.09 18.25 -10.44
CA GLN A 232 5.12 19.23 -10.10
C GLN A 232 5.78 18.90 -8.76
N VAL A 233 5.01 18.47 -7.76
CA VAL A 233 5.54 18.00 -6.46
C VAL A 233 6.57 16.89 -6.68
N ALA A 234 6.25 15.90 -7.51
CA ALA A 234 7.16 14.79 -7.77
C ALA A 234 8.41 15.17 -8.59
N ALA A 235 8.35 16.26 -9.35
CA ALA A 235 9.51 16.78 -10.06
C ALA A 235 10.46 17.58 -9.14
N VAL A 236 9.90 18.24 -8.11
CA VAL A 236 10.64 19.14 -7.21
C VAL A 236 11.20 18.41 -5.99
N ALA A 237 10.44 17.47 -5.44
CA ALA A 237 10.83 16.73 -4.23
C ALA A 237 11.96 15.73 -4.53
N ALA A 238 13.20 16.13 -4.29
CA ALA A 238 14.39 15.39 -4.70
C ALA A 238 14.48 13.94 -4.17
N ASN A 239 13.96 13.71 -2.96
CA ASN A 239 14.02 12.41 -2.28
C ASN A 239 12.70 11.62 -2.31
N LEU A 240 11.69 12.13 -3.03
CA LEU A 240 10.43 11.43 -3.21
C LEU A 240 10.64 10.19 -4.08
N LYS A 241 10.26 9.03 -3.56
CA LYS A 241 10.40 7.73 -4.25
C LYS A 241 9.07 7.01 -4.48
N HIS A 242 8.04 7.33 -3.69
CA HIS A 242 6.76 6.63 -3.74
C HIS A 242 5.61 7.61 -3.83
N VAL A 243 4.77 7.43 -4.85
CA VAL A 243 3.52 8.18 -5.01
C VAL A 243 2.37 7.20 -5.12
N ASN A 244 1.38 7.36 -4.24
CA ASN A 244 0.11 6.67 -4.31
C ASN A 244 -1.01 7.71 -4.54
N ILE A 245 -1.68 7.61 -5.67
CA ILE A 245 -2.84 8.42 -6.00
C ILE A 245 -4.08 7.58 -5.73
N VAL A 246 -4.92 8.05 -4.82
CA VAL A 246 -6.20 7.43 -4.51
C VAL A 246 -7.30 8.22 -5.19
N LYS A 247 -7.78 7.69 -6.31
CA LYS A 247 -8.92 8.22 -7.04
C LYS A 247 -10.20 7.79 -6.33
N THR A 248 -10.92 8.76 -5.80
CA THR A 248 -12.26 8.50 -5.29
C THR A 248 -13.27 9.04 -6.26
N ARG A 249 -14.28 8.23 -6.60
CA ARG A 249 -15.47 8.74 -7.27
C ARG A 249 -16.02 9.90 -6.44
N PRO A 250 -16.47 10.99 -7.08
CA PRO A 250 -17.13 12.07 -6.36
C PRO A 250 -18.23 11.44 -5.50
N ALA A 251 -18.19 11.71 -4.20
CA ALA A 251 -19.17 11.16 -3.29
C ALA A 251 -20.57 11.51 -3.82
N SER A 252 -21.52 10.59 -3.65
CA SER A 252 -22.94 10.87 -3.85
C SER A 252 -23.46 11.81 -2.75
N SER A 253 -22.69 12.81 -2.34
CA SER A 253 -23.18 13.80 -1.40
C SER A 253 -24.30 14.58 -2.10
N PRO A 254 -25.41 14.86 -1.40
CA PRO A 254 -26.48 15.69 -1.94
C PRO A 254 -25.96 17.03 -2.46
N GLU A 255 -24.89 17.57 -1.89
CA GLU A 255 -24.25 18.85 -2.25
C GLU A 255 -23.56 18.77 -3.61
N VAL A 256 -22.71 17.75 -3.83
CA VAL A 256 -22.05 17.50 -5.12
C VAL A 256 -23.09 17.20 -6.19
N MET A 257 -24.13 16.43 -5.84
CA MET A 257 -25.22 16.13 -6.77
C MET A 257 -26.05 17.37 -7.11
N ARG A 258 -26.32 18.25 -6.14
CA ARG A 258 -26.98 19.55 -6.37
C ARG A 258 -26.15 20.46 -7.25
N TYR A 259 -24.83 20.54 -7.04
CA TYR A 259 -23.93 21.33 -7.89
C TYR A 259 -24.01 20.89 -9.36
N TYR A 260 -23.90 19.58 -9.62
CA TYR A 260 -24.05 19.05 -10.98
C TYR A 260 -25.47 19.24 -11.54
N MET A 261 -26.52 19.08 -10.73
CA MET A 261 -27.91 19.27 -11.15
C MET A 261 -28.28 20.73 -11.44
N GLN A 262 -27.63 21.69 -10.79
CA GLN A 262 -27.89 23.14 -10.97
C GLN A 262 -27.15 23.73 -12.18
N GLY A 263 -26.53 22.91 -13.02
CA GLY A 263 -25.82 23.38 -14.21
C GLY A 263 -24.44 23.96 -13.89
N GLY A 264 -23.81 23.54 -12.79
CA GLY A 264 -22.39 23.76 -12.49
C GLY A 264 -21.45 23.03 -13.46
N SER A 265 -21.72 23.16 -14.77
CA SER A 265 -20.97 22.60 -15.90
C SER A 265 -19.76 23.46 -16.28
N GLY A 266 -19.44 24.50 -15.50
CA GLY A 266 -18.17 25.19 -15.68
C GLY A 266 -17.07 24.20 -15.34
N SER A 267 -16.35 23.67 -16.33
CA SER A 267 -15.07 23.04 -16.07
C SER A 267 -14.29 23.99 -15.17
N PRO A 268 -13.86 23.58 -13.96
CA PRO A 268 -13.08 24.46 -13.10
C PRO A 268 -11.92 25.04 -13.94
N GLN A 269 -11.62 26.32 -13.72
CA GLN A 269 -10.54 26.95 -14.49
C GLN A 269 -9.27 26.12 -14.34
N PRO A 270 -8.45 25.98 -15.39
CA PRO A 270 -7.22 25.21 -15.29
C PRO A 270 -6.34 25.79 -14.18
N TRP A 271 -5.76 24.91 -13.37
CA TRP A 271 -4.80 25.32 -12.35
C TRP A 271 -3.64 26.08 -12.99
N LYS A 272 -3.28 27.24 -12.43
CA LYS A 272 -2.22 28.11 -12.97
C LYS A 272 -0.82 27.73 -12.49
N GLY A 273 -0.69 26.65 -11.72
CA GLY A 273 0.55 26.24 -11.07
C GLY A 273 0.74 26.88 -9.70
N PHE A 274 1.87 26.56 -9.08
CA PHE A 274 2.29 27.13 -7.79
C PHE A 274 2.63 28.61 -7.92
N VAL A 275 2.41 29.36 -6.83
CA VAL A 275 2.85 30.75 -6.72
C VAL A 275 3.59 30.93 -5.40
N PRO A 276 4.91 31.21 -5.42
CA PRO A 276 5.75 31.37 -6.61
C PRO A 276 5.90 30.08 -7.45
N PRO A 277 6.18 30.20 -8.76
CA PRO A 277 6.40 29.03 -9.62
C PRO A 277 7.54 28.16 -9.09
N LEU A 278 7.34 26.84 -9.10
CA LEU A 278 8.38 25.89 -8.75
C LEU A 278 9.29 25.65 -9.95
N GLU A 279 10.59 25.87 -9.78
CA GLU A 279 11.59 25.55 -10.79
C GLU A 279 12.19 24.16 -10.55
N PHE A 280 12.16 23.31 -11.57
CA PHE A 280 12.88 22.04 -11.56
C PHE A 280 13.58 21.83 -12.90
N SER A 281 14.89 21.59 -12.85
CA SER A 281 15.73 21.36 -14.04
C SER A 281 15.94 19.87 -14.34
N LYS A 282 15.60 19.00 -13.38
CA LYS A 282 15.75 17.55 -13.46
C LYS A 282 14.41 16.88 -13.26
N LYS A 283 14.21 15.76 -13.94
CA LYS A 283 13.05 14.89 -13.71
C LYS A 283 13.19 14.20 -12.36
N GLY A 284 12.07 14.03 -11.67
CA GLY A 284 12.00 13.23 -10.45
C GLY A 284 12.34 11.76 -10.72
N GLU A 285 12.89 11.07 -9.71
CA GLU A 285 13.30 9.66 -9.82
C GLU A 285 12.43 8.78 -8.92
N LEU A 286 11.17 8.58 -9.31
CA LEU A 286 10.25 7.71 -8.58
C LEU A 286 10.62 6.23 -8.76
N ILE A 287 10.45 5.48 -7.68
CA ILE A 287 10.58 4.02 -7.63
C ILE A 287 9.21 3.34 -7.77
N SER A 288 8.16 3.94 -7.18
CA SER A 288 6.79 3.41 -7.23
C SER A 288 5.80 4.48 -7.63
N LEU A 289 4.89 4.12 -8.55
CA LEU A 289 3.72 4.91 -8.90
C LEU A 289 2.49 4.01 -8.82
N THR A 290 1.56 4.37 -7.95
CA THR A 290 0.36 3.60 -7.67
C THR A 290 -0.88 4.43 -7.89
N TYR A 291 -1.83 3.89 -8.64
CA TYR A 291 -3.20 4.37 -8.75
C TYR A 291 -4.14 3.38 -8.07
N SER A 292 -4.75 3.83 -6.99
CA SER A 292 -5.76 3.09 -6.23
C SER A 292 -7.13 3.71 -6.46
N GLY A 293 -8.17 2.88 -6.45
CA GLY A 293 -9.56 3.31 -6.69
C GLY A 293 -10.00 3.16 -8.15
N ASP A 294 -11.12 3.80 -8.48
CA ASP A 294 -11.78 3.68 -9.79
C ASP A 294 -12.33 5.07 -10.21
N PRO A 295 -11.90 5.63 -11.35
CA PRO A 295 -11.05 5.02 -12.39
C PRO A 295 -9.57 4.88 -11.99
N GLY A 296 -8.82 4.06 -12.73
CA GLY A 296 -7.36 4.01 -12.68
C GLY A 296 -6.71 5.19 -13.41
N VAL A 297 -5.47 5.03 -13.88
CA VAL A 297 -4.73 6.08 -14.59
C VAL A 297 -5.37 6.44 -15.94
N GLU A 298 -5.35 7.73 -16.28
CA GLU A 298 -5.78 8.28 -17.57
C GLU A 298 -4.57 8.56 -18.48
N LEU A 299 -4.78 8.61 -19.80
CA LEU A 299 -3.71 8.88 -20.75
C LEU A 299 -3.01 10.22 -20.48
N GLY A 300 -3.79 11.27 -20.20
CA GLY A 300 -3.26 12.60 -19.89
C GLY A 300 -2.31 12.56 -18.70
N GLU A 301 -2.68 11.86 -17.62
CA GLU A 301 -1.85 11.73 -16.43
C GLU A 301 -0.54 10.97 -16.70
N LEU A 302 -0.60 9.89 -17.49
CA LEU A 302 0.61 9.14 -17.85
C LEU A 302 1.57 9.99 -18.71
N LEU A 303 1.04 10.84 -19.59
CA LEU A 303 1.83 11.80 -20.36
C LEU A 303 2.44 12.86 -19.44
N GLU A 304 1.68 13.45 -18.51
CA GLU A 304 2.21 14.40 -17.52
C GLU A 304 3.33 13.79 -16.67
N TRP A 305 3.14 12.55 -16.19
CA TRP A 305 4.22 11.82 -15.51
C TRP A 305 5.47 11.71 -16.38
N SER A 306 5.33 11.40 -17.66
CA SER A 306 6.50 11.31 -18.55
C SER A 306 7.27 12.62 -18.70
N HIS A 307 6.64 13.78 -18.45
CA HIS A 307 7.31 15.08 -18.43
C HIS A 307 8.02 15.34 -17.10
N CYS A 308 7.39 14.99 -15.98
CA CYS A 308 7.89 15.32 -14.64
C CYS A 308 8.88 14.31 -14.05
N ILE A 309 8.81 13.04 -14.42
CA ILE A 309 9.61 11.97 -13.83
C ILE A 309 10.32 11.09 -14.86
N ASP A 310 11.44 10.50 -14.46
CA ASP A 310 12.13 9.48 -15.24
C ASP A 310 11.46 8.11 -15.04
N LEU A 311 10.53 7.76 -15.94
CA LEU A 311 9.80 6.50 -15.94
C LEU A 311 10.70 5.25 -16.04
N SER A 312 11.97 5.40 -16.49
CA SER A 312 12.91 4.29 -16.55
C SER A 312 13.37 3.78 -15.17
N LYS A 313 13.20 4.61 -14.13
CA LYS A 313 13.54 4.29 -12.73
C LYS A 313 12.41 3.57 -11.98
N ILE A 314 11.19 3.58 -12.52
CA ILE A 314 10.05 2.93 -11.88
C ILE A 314 10.29 1.41 -11.82
N ARG A 315 10.14 0.86 -10.61
CA ARG A 315 10.23 -0.56 -10.31
C ARG A 315 8.85 -1.17 -10.04
N TYR A 316 7.93 -0.37 -9.50
CA TYR A 316 6.58 -0.80 -9.13
C TYR A 316 5.56 0.12 -9.78
N LEU A 317 4.69 -0.44 -10.63
CA LEU A 317 3.68 0.30 -11.35
C LEU A 317 2.31 -0.34 -11.16
N ILE A 318 1.41 0.37 -10.47
CA ILE A 318 0.01 -0.04 -10.31
C ILE A 318 -0.84 0.99 -11.04
N LEU A 319 -1.51 0.57 -12.11
CA LEU A 319 -2.30 1.45 -12.98
C LEU A 319 -3.78 1.50 -12.58
N GLY A 320 -4.23 0.58 -11.72
CA GLY A 320 -5.63 0.42 -11.35
C GLY A 320 -6.48 -0.06 -12.54
N GLN A 321 -7.75 0.35 -12.56
CA GLN A 321 -8.70 0.01 -13.62
C GLN A 321 -8.53 0.91 -14.85
N VAL A 322 -8.06 0.33 -15.96
CA VAL A 322 -7.74 1.08 -17.18
C VAL A 322 -8.77 0.78 -18.27
N SER A 323 -9.62 1.75 -18.58
CA SER A 323 -10.61 1.68 -19.67
C SER A 323 -10.07 2.20 -20.99
N ASP A 324 -9.17 3.18 -20.97
CA ASP A 324 -8.62 3.74 -22.19
C ASP A 324 -7.50 2.85 -22.79
N ARG A 325 -7.76 2.28 -23.97
CA ARG A 325 -6.81 1.47 -24.73
C ARG A 325 -5.54 2.24 -25.09
N GLN A 326 -5.61 3.58 -25.19
CA GLN A 326 -4.44 4.41 -25.46
C GLN A 326 -3.45 4.41 -24.28
N VAL A 327 -3.90 4.21 -23.04
CA VAL A 327 -3.03 4.03 -21.88
C VAL A 327 -2.18 2.77 -22.04
N ILE A 328 -2.78 1.64 -22.41
CA ILE A 328 -2.08 0.36 -22.65
C ILE A 328 -1.02 0.53 -23.75
N ASN A 329 -1.39 1.19 -24.85
CA ASN A 329 -0.47 1.48 -25.95
C ASN A 329 0.66 2.44 -25.54
N SER A 330 0.38 3.40 -24.64
CA SER A 330 1.39 4.32 -24.10
C SER A 330 2.38 3.59 -23.19
N VAL A 331 1.89 2.69 -22.33
CA VAL A 331 2.73 1.82 -21.49
C VAL A 331 3.67 0.98 -22.35
N ALA A 332 3.16 0.38 -23.44
CA ALA A 332 3.97 -0.39 -24.39
C ALA A 332 5.09 0.43 -25.07
N ARG A 333 4.86 1.73 -25.28
CA ARG A 333 5.85 2.64 -25.90
C ARG A 333 6.84 3.24 -24.90
N THR A 334 6.51 3.17 -23.61
CA THR A 334 7.30 3.77 -22.55
C THR A 334 8.45 2.86 -22.14
N LYS A 335 9.63 3.45 -21.91
CA LYS A 335 10.83 2.70 -21.52
C LYS A 335 10.89 2.49 -20.01
N PHE A 336 10.28 1.41 -19.53
CA PHE A 336 10.38 1.00 -18.12
C PHE A 336 11.53 0.01 -17.90
N THR A 337 12.78 0.47 -17.95
CA THR A 337 13.95 -0.44 -17.91
C THR A 337 14.16 -1.12 -16.56
N SER A 338 13.64 -0.55 -15.48
CA SER A 338 13.79 -1.07 -14.11
C SER A 338 12.54 -1.77 -13.58
N LEU A 339 11.50 -1.96 -14.40
CA LEU A 339 10.22 -2.47 -13.93
C LEU A 339 10.33 -3.90 -13.43
N GLU A 340 9.89 -4.13 -12.20
CA GLU A 340 9.87 -5.44 -11.56
C GLU A 340 8.45 -5.93 -11.31
N MET A 341 7.51 -5.01 -11.10
CA MET A 341 6.11 -5.29 -10.79
C MET A 341 5.17 -4.45 -11.65
N LEU A 342 4.15 -5.10 -12.21
CA LEU A 342 3.03 -4.46 -12.89
C LEU A 342 1.70 -4.98 -12.33
N ASP A 343 0.83 -4.05 -11.96
CA ASP A 343 -0.58 -4.32 -11.64
C ASP A 343 -1.48 -3.49 -12.56
N VAL A 344 -2.29 -4.17 -13.38
CA VAL A 344 -3.21 -3.54 -14.32
C VAL A 344 -4.51 -4.34 -14.45
N LEU A 345 -5.62 -3.61 -14.44
CA LEU A 345 -6.97 -4.14 -14.60
C LEU A 345 -7.60 -3.53 -15.87
N PRO A 346 -7.24 -4.03 -17.07
CA PRO A 346 -7.74 -3.45 -18.31
C PRO A 346 -9.19 -3.91 -18.58
N THR A 347 -10.10 -2.97 -18.80
CA THR A 347 -11.52 -3.30 -19.07
C THR A 347 -11.86 -3.42 -20.54
N ASP A 348 -11.25 -2.60 -21.39
CA ASP A 348 -11.61 -2.50 -22.82
C ASP A 348 -10.46 -2.86 -23.78
N ALA A 349 -9.36 -3.39 -23.24
CA ALA A 349 -8.20 -3.81 -24.04
C ALA A 349 -8.42 -5.17 -24.70
N THR A 350 -8.00 -5.28 -25.96
CA THR A 350 -7.97 -6.56 -26.68
C THR A 350 -6.80 -7.42 -26.24
N ALA A 351 -6.92 -8.73 -26.43
CA ALA A 351 -5.83 -9.67 -26.13
C ALA A 351 -4.52 -9.32 -26.86
N SER A 352 -4.60 -8.86 -28.11
CA SER A 352 -3.43 -8.42 -28.89
C SER A 352 -2.73 -7.19 -28.32
N GLU A 353 -3.48 -6.26 -27.73
CA GLU A 353 -2.89 -5.06 -27.10
C GLU A 353 -2.18 -5.42 -25.79
N ILE A 354 -2.77 -6.32 -25.00
CA ILE A 354 -2.12 -6.83 -23.79
C ILE A 354 -0.86 -7.61 -24.16
N GLU A 355 -0.93 -8.52 -25.14
CA GLU A 355 0.25 -9.22 -25.66
C GLU A 355 1.35 -8.23 -26.07
N HIS A 356 1.00 -7.22 -26.88
CA HIS A 356 1.97 -6.22 -27.35
C HIS A 356 2.59 -5.43 -26.21
N MET A 357 1.79 -5.00 -25.22
CA MET A 357 2.29 -4.32 -24.03
C MET A 357 3.29 -5.21 -23.27
N MET A 358 2.95 -6.47 -23.00
CA MET A 358 3.84 -7.39 -22.30
C MET A 358 5.13 -7.65 -23.09
N ASP A 359 5.05 -7.73 -24.42
CA ASP A 359 6.20 -7.88 -25.31
C ASP A 359 7.16 -6.66 -25.32
N CYS A 360 6.72 -5.51 -24.85
CA CYS A 360 7.55 -4.32 -24.74
C CYS A 360 8.19 -4.16 -23.35
N LEU A 361 7.68 -4.85 -22.34
CA LEU A 361 8.16 -4.73 -20.96
C LEU A 361 9.36 -5.67 -20.69
N PRO A 362 10.25 -5.32 -19.73
CA PRO A 362 11.26 -6.25 -19.26
C PRO A 362 10.61 -7.47 -18.57
N PRO A 363 11.33 -8.60 -18.45
CA PRO A 363 10.87 -9.74 -17.65
C PRO A 363 10.54 -9.32 -16.22
N LEU A 364 9.31 -9.61 -15.77
CA LEU A 364 8.77 -9.12 -14.50
C LEU A 364 8.97 -10.16 -13.41
N LYS A 365 9.06 -9.69 -12.15
CA LYS A 365 9.07 -10.55 -10.96
C LYS A 365 7.68 -10.71 -10.36
N ASP A 366 6.84 -9.69 -10.48
CA ASP A 366 5.46 -9.69 -10.00
C ASP A 366 4.53 -9.20 -11.11
N LEU A 367 3.45 -9.94 -11.34
CA LEU A 367 2.45 -9.61 -12.33
C LEU A 367 1.05 -9.82 -11.78
N ARG A 368 0.29 -8.74 -11.69
CA ARG A 368 -1.15 -8.78 -11.48
C ARG A 368 -1.86 -8.31 -12.74
N LEU A 369 -2.56 -9.25 -13.36
CA LEU A 369 -3.26 -9.02 -14.62
C LEU A 369 -4.70 -9.52 -14.48
N VAL A 370 -5.61 -8.58 -14.28
CA VAL A 370 -7.05 -8.85 -14.10
C VAL A 370 -7.75 -8.57 -15.42
N CYS A 371 -7.64 -9.48 -16.37
CA CYS A 371 -8.27 -9.32 -17.68
C CYS A 371 -8.82 -10.64 -18.22
N ASN A 372 -9.83 -10.55 -19.08
CA ASN A 372 -10.40 -11.69 -19.77
C ASN A 372 -9.68 -11.94 -21.11
N ILE A 373 -8.43 -12.40 -21.07
CA ILE A 373 -7.70 -12.82 -22.28
C ILE A 373 -7.77 -14.33 -22.48
N PRO A 374 -7.83 -14.81 -23.73
CA PRO A 374 -7.69 -16.23 -24.03
C PRO A 374 -6.38 -16.79 -23.46
N PHE A 375 -6.40 -18.04 -23.01
CA PHE A 375 -5.19 -18.65 -22.47
C PHE A 375 -4.04 -18.76 -23.49
N SER A 376 -4.33 -18.82 -24.79
CA SER A 376 -3.29 -18.76 -25.84
C SER A 376 -2.48 -17.46 -25.80
N SER A 377 -3.14 -16.36 -25.43
CA SER A 377 -2.49 -15.05 -25.24
C SER A 377 -1.72 -15.02 -23.94
N MET A 378 -2.31 -15.53 -22.86
CA MET A 378 -1.63 -15.68 -21.58
C MET A 378 -0.37 -16.56 -21.69
N GLU A 379 -0.40 -17.61 -22.51
CA GLU A 379 0.73 -18.50 -22.74
C GLU A 379 1.93 -17.75 -23.35
N LYS A 380 1.71 -16.79 -24.25
CA LYS A 380 2.79 -15.93 -24.76
C LYS A 380 3.37 -15.03 -23.67
N VAL A 381 2.52 -14.44 -22.82
CA VAL A 381 2.95 -13.64 -21.67
C VAL A 381 3.78 -14.49 -20.71
N LEU A 382 3.34 -15.71 -20.41
CA LEU A 382 4.05 -16.65 -19.56
C LEU A 382 5.38 -17.11 -20.16
N GLN A 383 5.46 -17.33 -21.46
CA GLN A 383 6.72 -17.68 -22.14
C GLN A 383 7.79 -16.59 -21.96
N ARG A 384 7.37 -15.33 -21.98
CA ARG A 384 8.28 -14.19 -21.83
C ARG A 384 8.65 -13.90 -20.38
N HIS A 385 7.67 -13.78 -19.50
CA HIS A 385 7.88 -13.31 -18.12
C HIS A 385 8.02 -14.47 -17.11
N GLY A 386 7.52 -15.66 -17.43
CA GLY A 386 7.51 -16.83 -16.54
C GLY A 386 8.86 -17.17 -15.90
N PRO A 387 9.99 -17.16 -16.64
CA PRO A 387 11.30 -17.48 -16.07
C PRO A 387 11.75 -16.55 -14.94
N THR A 388 11.17 -15.36 -14.80
CA THR A 388 11.51 -14.39 -13.74
C THR A 388 10.39 -14.18 -12.72
N LEU A 389 9.17 -14.64 -13.03
CA LEU A 389 8.00 -14.44 -12.18
C LEU A 389 8.13 -15.23 -10.87
N ARG A 390 8.02 -14.49 -9.77
CA ARG A 390 7.90 -15.00 -8.40
C ARG A 390 6.48 -14.89 -7.89
N ARG A 391 5.73 -13.90 -8.35
CA ARG A 391 4.35 -13.67 -7.90
C ARG A 391 3.45 -13.43 -9.10
N MET A 392 2.29 -14.06 -9.09
CA MET A 392 1.34 -13.94 -10.17
C MET A 392 -0.09 -13.90 -9.64
N THR A 393 -0.87 -12.95 -10.12
CA THR A 393 -2.31 -12.82 -9.83
C THR A 393 -3.07 -12.78 -11.14
N ILE A 394 -3.89 -13.80 -11.39
CA ILE A 394 -4.73 -13.91 -12.58
C ILE A 394 -6.18 -14.20 -12.17
N HIS A 395 -7.11 -13.31 -12.50
CA HIS A 395 -8.55 -13.55 -12.21
C HIS A 395 -9.24 -14.38 -13.30
N HIS A 396 -8.54 -15.36 -13.87
CA HIS A 396 -9.05 -16.27 -14.87
C HIS A 396 -9.29 -17.64 -14.25
N ARG A 397 -10.41 -18.27 -14.60
CA ARG A 397 -10.67 -19.66 -14.21
C ARG A 397 -9.83 -20.56 -15.11
N MET A 398 -8.87 -21.27 -14.52
CA MET A 398 -7.98 -22.16 -15.28
C MET A 398 -8.39 -23.63 -15.11
N SER A 399 -8.35 -24.36 -16.21
CA SER A 399 -8.35 -25.83 -16.20
C SER A 399 -7.02 -26.36 -15.66
N LEU A 400 -7.01 -27.62 -15.23
CA LEU A 400 -5.79 -28.30 -14.78
C LEU A 400 -4.67 -28.29 -15.83
N LYS A 401 -5.01 -28.49 -17.10
CA LYS A 401 -4.04 -28.45 -18.20
C LYS A 401 -3.38 -27.07 -18.33
N GLN A 402 -4.12 -26.00 -18.06
CA GLN A 402 -3.62 -24.63 -18.10
C GLN A 402 -2.75 -24.32 -16.88
N LEU A 403 -3.16 -24.74 -15.67
CA LEU A 403 -2.34 -24.61 -14.47
C LEU A 403 -0.99 -25.34 -14.62
N LYS A 404 -1.00 -26.56 -15.19
CA LYS A 404 0.24 -27.28 -15.53
C LYS A 404 1.18 -26.44 -16.39
N LYS A 405 0.65 -25.81 -17.44
CA LYS A 405 1.43 -24.92 -18.31
C LYS A 405 1.99 -23.71 -17.55
N VAL A 406 1.18 -23.04 -16.71
CA VAL A 406 1.66 -21.92 -15.88
C VAL A 406 2.87 -22.35 -15.06
N MET A 407 2.79 -23.51 -14.40
CA MET A 407 3.86 -24.01 -13.56
C MET A 407 5.11 -24.41 -14.36
N CYS A 408 4.94 -24.92 -15.59
CA CYS A 408 6.07 -25.19 -16.48
C CYS A 408 6.77 -23.90 -16.94
N TYR A 409 6.02 -22.82 -17.22
CA TYR A 409 6.59 -21.55 -17.64
C TYR A 409 7.18 -20.74 -16.48
N CYS A 410 6.67 -20.92 -15.25
CA CYS A 410 7.06 -20.17 -14.06
C CYS A 410 7.74 -21.08 -13.01
N PRO A 411 9.00 -21.48 -13.21
CA PRO A 411 9.69 -22.41 -12.31
C PRO A 411 9.98 -21.83 -10.92
N PHE A 412 10.09 -20.51 -10.79
CA PHE A 412 10.40 -19.81 -9.53
C PHE A 412 9.17 -19.14 -8.88
N LEU A 413 7.97 -19.55 -9.27
CA LEU A 413 6.74 -18.98 -8.74
C LEU A 413 6.58 -19.33 -7.26
N GLU A 414 6.58 -18.32 -6.39
CA GLU A 414 6.44 -18.40 -4.93
C GLU A 414 4.99 -18.15 -4.50
N TYR A 415 4.27 -17.28 -5.22
CA TYR A 415 2.89 -16.89 -4.95
C TYR A 415 2.04 -16.98 -6.22
N LEU A 416 0.92 -17.70 -6.15
CA LEU A 416 -0.08 -17.75 -7.21
C LEU A 416 -1.46 -17.40 -6.65
N HIS A 417 -2.08 -16.35 -7.18
CA HIS A 417 -3.49 -16.07 -7.00
C HIS A 417 -4.27 -16.39 -8.28
N MET A 418 -5.35 -17.16 -8.14
CA MET A 418 -6.24 -17.47 -9.24
C MET A 418 -7.71 -17.62 -8.85
N GLY A 419 -8.59 -17.42 -9.83
CA GLY A 419 -10.00 -17.75 -9.67
C GLY A 419 -10.21 -19.24 -9.47
N ILE A 420 -11.17 -19.62 -8.63
CA ILE A 420 -11.48 -21.02 -8.35
C ILE A 420 -11.86 -21.73 -9.65
N PRO A 421 -11.17 -22.83 -9.99
CA PRO A 421 -11.48 -23.59 -11.20
C PRO A 421 -12.90 -24.15 -11.22
N ASN A 422 -13.52 -24.20 -12.41
CA ASN A 422 -14.88 -24.74 -12.59
C ASN A 422 -15.05 -26.19 -12.10
N TRP A 423 -14.00 -27.00 -12.17
CA TRP A 423 -14.08 -28.39 -11.71
C TRP A 423 -14.08 -28.51 -10.18
N VAL A 424 -13.43 -27.56 -9.45
CA VAL A 424 -13.58 -27.47 -7.99
C VAL A 424 -15.03 -27.16 -7.66
N ILE A 425 -15.63 -26.20 -8.39
CA ILE A 425 -17.05 -25.84 -8.23
C ILE A 425 -17.96 -27.04 -8.53
N ALA A 426 -17.69 -27.80 -9.60
CA ALA A 426 -18.47 -28.99 -9.95
C ALA A 426 -18.43 -30.05 -8.84
N SER A 427 -17.24 -30.34 -8.28
CA SER A 427 -17.09 -31.28 -7.17
C SER A 427 -17.73 -30.80 -5.87
N LEU A 428 -17.96 -29.50 -5.70
CA LEU A 428 -18.64 -28.94 -4.53
C LEU A 428 -20.17 -29.15 -4.58
N ASN A 429 -20.77 -29.16 -5.77
CA ASN A 429 -22.23 -29.28 -5.91
C ASN A 429 -22.75 -30.70 -5.68
N ASP A 430 -21.91 -31.73 -5.83
CA ASP A 430 -22.33 -33.14 -5.73
C ASP A 430 -22.39 -33.70 -4.30
N ASN A 431 -22.06 -32.92 -3.26
CA ASN A 431 -21.97 -33.35 -1.84
C ASN A 431 -21.11 -34.61 -1.56
N SER A 432 -20.49 -35.22 -2.59
CA SER A 432 -19.64 -36.41 -2.53
C SER A 432 -18.16 -36.06 -2.33
N LEU A 433 -17.89 -35.14 -1.38
CA LEU A 433 -16.52 -34.73 -1.03
C LEU A 433 -15.65 -35.89 -0.50
N SER A 434 -16.23 -37.07 -0.23
CA SER A 434 -15.50 -38.30 0.13
C SER A 434 -14.74 -38.94 -1.03
N ASP A 435 -15.14 -38.68 -2.28
CA ASP A 435 -14.47 -39.20 -3.50
C ASP A 435 -13.57 -38.14 -4.16
N PHE A 436 -13.30 -37.05 -3.45
CA PHE A 436 -12.46 -35.95 -3.92
C PHE A 436 -10.98 -36.39 -3.98
N SER A 437 -10.56 -36.97 -5.11
CA SER A 437 -9.17 -37.29 -5.36
C SER A 437 -8.46 -36.13 -6.07
N LEU A 438 -7.62 -35.37 -5.34
CA LEU A 438 -6.69 -34.39 -5.95
C LEU A 438 -5.50 -35.07 -6.66
N SER A 439 -5.49 -36.40 -6.82
CA SER A 439 -4.48 -37.09 -7.64
C SER A 439 -4.43 -36.59 -9.10
N GLY A 440 -5.46 -35.85 -9.56
CA GLY A 440 -5.46 -35.12 -10.83
C GLY A 440 -5.20 -33.60 -10.71
N PHE A 441 -5.31 -33.02 -9.51
CA PHE A 441 -5.21 -31.57 -9.28
C PHE A 441 -3.78 -31.07 -9.21
N LEU A 442 -2.95 -31.78 -8.47
CA LEU A 442 -1.53 -31.55 -8.45
C LEU A 442 -0.98 -32.31 -9.66
N PRO A 443 -0.54 -31.63 -10.75
CA PRO A 443 0.36 -32.29 -11.69
C PRO A 443 1.42 -33.12 -10.96
N GLU A 444 2.02 -34.06 -11.67
CA GLU A 444 3.44 -34.33 -11.46
C GLU A 444 4.18 -33.00 -11.60
N PHE A 445 4.24 -32.22 -10.52
CA PHE A 445 5.03 -31.02 -10.48
C PHE A 445 6.46 -31.48 -10.69
N PRO A 446 7.23 -30.79 -11.53
CA PRO A 446 8.65 -31.00 -11.55
C PRO A 446 9.16 -30.98 -10.10
N GLN A 447 9.90 -32.01 -9.70
CA GLN A 447 10.55 -32.01 -8.39
C GLN A 447 11.34 -30.69 -8.28
N ASN A 448 11.16 -29.95 -7.19
CA ASN A 448 11.76 -28.62 -6.89
C ASN A 448 10.96 -27.35 -7.26
N HIS A 449 9.63 -27.40 -7.37
CA HIS A 449 8.83 -26.17 -7.50
C HIS A 449 8.78 -25.34 -6.20
N TYR A 450 8.89 -24.02 -6.33
CA TYR A 450 9.03 -23.05 -5.22
C TYR A 450 7.69 -22.46 -4.72
N LEU A 451 6.55 -22.99 -5.13
CA LEU A 451 5.25 -22.39 -4.80
C LEU A 451 4.95 -22.56 -3.30
N GLN A 452 5.06 -21.47 -2.57
CA GLN A 452 4.85 -21.41 -1.11
C GLN A 452 3.40 -21.05 -0.77
N VAL A 453 2.79 -20.17 -1.58
CA VAL A 453 1.46 -19.62 -1.30
C VAL A 453 0.54 -19.78 -2.50
N LEU A 454 -0.58 -20.46 -2.27
CA LEU A 454 -1.68 -20.56 -3.24
C LEU A 454 -2.87 -19.78 -2.70
N SER A 455 -3.34 -18.80 -3.46
CA SER A 455 -4.51 -17.99 -3.16
C SER A 455 -5.62 -18.26 -4.17
N LEU A 456 -6.79 -18.64 -3.68
CA LEU A 456 -7.95 -19.00 -4.49
C LEU A 456 -9.10 -18.04 -4.22
N SER A 457 -9.67 -17.43 -5.25
CA SER A 457 -10.80 -16.49 -5.13
C SER A 457 -12.04 -16.96 -5.87
N PHE A 458 -13.21 -16.70 -5.30
CA PHE A 458 -14.48 -16.84 -6.01
C PHE A 458 -14.67 -15.66 -6.97
N THR A 459 -14.08 -15.73 -8.17
CA THR A 459 -14.31 -14.73 -9.21
C THR A 459 -15.53 -15.10 -10.06
N GLY A 460 -16.57 -14.26 -10.01
CA GLY A 460 -17.73 -14.35 -10.89
C GLY A 460 -18.99 -13.67 -10.35
N ILE A 461 -19.84 -13.20 -11.27
CA ILE A 461 -21.18 -12.62 -11.07
C ILE A 461 -22.19 -13.67 -10.52
N PHE A 462 -21.79 -14.94 -10.45
CA PHE A 462 -22.61 -15.98 -9.83
C PHE A 462 -22.56 -15.82 -8.32
N SER A 463 -23.74 -15.75 -7.70
CA SER A 463 -23.96 -15.69 -6.26
C SER A 463 -22.90 -16.52 -5.54
N VAL A 464 -22.00 -15.83 -4.83
CA VAL A 464 -21.21 -16.43 -3.74
C VAL A 464 -22.21 -17.29 -2.96
N PRO A 465 -21.89 -18.56 -2.64
CA PRO A 465 -22.74 -19.32 -1.72
C PRO A 465 -22.98 -18.40 -0.52
N SER A 466 -24.23 -18.03 -0.27
CA SER A 466 -24.59 -17.06 0.78
C SER A 466 -24.14 -17.51 2.18
N ASP A 467 -23.63 -18.73 2.26
CA ASP A 467 -23.14 -19.40 3.44
C ASP A 467 -21.60 -19.43 3.47
N ILE A 468 -20.99 -18.42 4.12
CA ILE A 468 -19.55 -18.34 4.47
C ILE A 468 -19.10 -19.62 5.20
N THR A 469 -20.02 -20.31 5.89
CA THR A 469 -19.77 -21.58 6.56
C THR A 469 -19.29 -22.69 5.61
N SER A 470 -19.56 -22.58 4.31
CA SER A 470 -19.05 -23.49 3.28
C SER A 470 -17.57 -23.26 2.98
N LEU A 471 -17.07 -22.03 3.07
CA LEU A 471 -15.65 -21.67 2.85
C LEU A 471 -14.74 -22.24 3.95
N HIS A 472 -15.15 -22.06 5.21
CA HIS A 472 -14.41 -22.57 6.37
C HIS A 472 -14.33 -24.10 6.39
N LYS A 473 -15.33 -24.80 5.85
CA LYS A 473 -15.31 -26.26 5.67
C LYS A 473 -14.48 -26.70 4.46
N MET A 474 -14.30 -25.82 3.48
CA MET A 474 -13.63 -26.11 2.22
C MET A 474 -12.11 -25.98 2.33
N ALA A 475 -11.61 -24.92 2.97
CA ALA A 475 -10.17 -24.65 3.04
C ALA A 475 -9.36 -25.81 3.68
N PRO A 476 -9.78 -26.42 4.81
CA PRO A 476 -9.10 -27.59 5.38
C PRO A 476 -9.11 -28.78 4.44
N LYS A 477 -10.20 -29.01 3.70
CA LYS A 477 -10.29 -30.13 2.75
C LYS A 477 -9.35 -29.92 1.55
N ILE A 478 -9.32 -28.72 0.98
CA ILE A 478 -8.37 -28.39 -0.09
C ILE A 478 -6.94 -28.57 0.43
N TRP A 479 -6.65 -28.07 1.64
CA TRP A 479 -5.35 -28.23 2.28
C TRP A 479 -4.96 -29.69 2.50
N ASP A 480 -5.83 -30.48 3.13
CA ASP A 480 -5.58 -31.88 3.43
C ASP A 480 -5.29 -32.66 2.17
N VAL A 481 -6.04 -32.40 1.11
CA VAL A 481 -5.83 -33.17 -0.11
C VAL A 481 -4.57 -32.68 -0.86
N ILE A 482 -4.16 -31.40 -0.73
CA ILE A 482 -2.85 -30.92 -1.21
C ILE A 482 -1.70 -31.59 -0.44
N ASN A 483 -1.84 -31.66 0.88
CA ASN A 483 -0.78 -32.14 1.79
C ASN A 483 -0.65 -33.67 1.80
N ASN A 484 -1.74 -34.40 1.52
CA ASN A 484 -1.75 -35.87 1.45
C ASN A 484 -1.18 -36.41 0.14
N ASP A 485 -0.98 -35.56 -0.88
CA ASP A 485 -0.35 -35.98 -2.12
C ASP A 485 1.17 -36.12 -1.92
N LYS A 486 1.71 -37.29 -2.27
CA LYS A 486 3.09 -37.70 -2.00
C LYS A 486 4.11 -37.09 -2.97
N SER A 487 3.73 -36.05 -3.73
CA SER A 487 4.50 -35.47 -4.83
C SER A 487 5.69 -34.60 -4.39
N GLY A 488 5.92 -34.43 -3.08
CA GLY A 488 7.03 -33.63 -2.56
C GLY A 488 6.81 -32.11 -2.63
N PHE A 489 5.58 -31.70 -2.93
CA PHE A 489 5.15 -30.31 -2.95
C PHE A 489 4.97 -29.78 -1.52
N ARG A 490 5.68 -28.70 -1.16
CA ARG A 490 5.59 -28.09 0.18
C ARG A 490 4.89 -26.74 0.09
N LEU A 491 3.56 -26.76 0.07
CA LEU A 491 2.76 -25.55 0.25
C LEU A 491 2.89 -25.09 1.71
N GLU A 492 3.22 -23.83 1.92
CA GLU A 492 3.30 -23.25 3.27
C GLU A 492 1.99 -22.60 3.67
N ARG A 493 1.25 -22.05 2.70
CA ARG A 493 -0.01 -21.34 2.96
C ARG A 493 -1.01 -21.52 1.83
N LEU A 494 -2.25 -21.82 2.21
CA LEU A 494 -3.41 -21.76 1.33
C LEU A 494 -4.32 -20.64 1.81
N ILE A 495 -4.65 -19.72 0.91
CA ILE A 495 -5.56 -18.61 1.16
C ILE A 495 -6.81 -18.86 0.30
N VAL A 496 -7.98 -18.85 0.92
CA VAL A 496 -9.26 -18.98 0.21
C VAL A 496 -10.08 -17.74 0.51
N ILE A 497 -10.34 -16.95 -0.54
CA ILE A 497 -10.98 -15.64 -0.44
C ILE A 497 -12.42 -15.75 -0.94
N GLY A 498 -13.37 -15.52 -0.03
CA GLY A 498 -14.80 -15.42 -0.35
C GLY A 498 -15.22 -13.98 -0.66
N GLY A 499 -15.94 -13.78 -1.77
CA GLY A 499 -16.54 -12.50 -2.13
C GLY A 499 -15.79 -11.69 -3.19
N HIS A 500 -16.38 -10.56 -3.58
CA HIS A 500 -15.83 -9.61 -4.57
C HIS A 500 -14.73 -8.71 -3.95
N VAL A 501 -13.93 -9.28 -3.05
CA VAL A 501 -12.83 -8.59 -2.38
C VAL A 501 -11.63 -8.73 -3.32
N SER A 502 -11.08 -7.60 -3.77
CA SER A 502 -9.73 -7.59 -4.33
C SER A 502 -8.84 -8.35 -3.36
N PRO A 503 -8.08 -9.38 -3.78
CA PRO A 503 -7.21 -10.09 -2.85
C PRO A 503 -6.35 -9.06 -2.11
N PRO A 504 -6.07 -9.28 -0.80
CA PRO A 504 -5.16 -8.41 -0.07
C PRO A 504 -3.91 -8.21 -0.92
N LEU A 505 -3.55 -6.94 -1.14
CA LEU A 505 -2.20 -6.65 -1.58
C LEU A 505 -1.31 -7.32 -0.54
N PRO A 506 -0.50 -8.32 -0.90
CA PRO A 506 0.51 -8.77 0.04
C PRO A 506 1.35 -7.54 0.39
N PRO A 507 1.75 -7.32 1.66
CA PRO A 507 2.30 -6.03 2.05
C PRO A 507 3.52 -5.76 1.18
N PHE A 508 3.45 -4.71 0.36
CA PHE A 508 4.56 -4.25 -0.45
C PHE A 508 5.50 -3.46 0.46
N SER A 509 6.04 -4.16 1.45
CA SER A 509 6.99 -3.53 2.34
C SER A 509 8.24 -3.15 1.56
N PHE A 510 8.62 -1.88 1.72
CA PHE A 510 9.98 -1.62 2.14
C PHE A 510 10.18 -2.39 3.44
N ARG A 511 10.62 -3.65 3.36
CA ARG A 511 10.88 -4.59 4.47
C ARG A 511 10.76 -4.00 5.89
N HIS A 512 9.53 -3.86 6.36
CA HIS A 512 9.17 -3.54 7.73
C HIS A 512 7.81 -4.23 7.98
N TYR A 513 7.84 -5.54 8.20
CA TYR A 513 6.65 -6.31 8.59
C TYR A 513 6.40 -6.16 10.10
N TYR A 514 5.10 -6.09 10.44
CA TYR A 514 4.49 -5.83 11.75
C TYR A 514 4.47 -6.99 12.69
#